data_AF-A0A9X1ZJM0-F1
#
_entry.id   AF-A0A9X1ZJM0-F1
#
_cell.length_a   1.000
_cell.length_b   1.000
_cell.length_c   1.000
_cell.angle_alpha   90.00
_cell.angle_beta   90.00
_cell.angle_gamma   90.00
#
_symmetry.space_group_name_H-M   'P 1'
#
loop_
_entity.id
_entity.type
_entity.pdbx_description
1 polymer ?
#
loop_
_entity_poly.entity_id
_entity_poly.type
_entity_poly.pdbx_seq_one_letter_code
_entity_poly.pdbx_strand_id
1 'polypeptide(L)' 'MSLLTKTSLTLTLSYFFLWCFGPIVLTDYGDWLGLPLWFWFSCIGAPIFVIVSLSFSLTRVAEAVGKDND' A
#
# COMPACT_ATOMS: atom_id res chain seq x y z
N MET A 1 -12.43 -10.05 13.13
CA MET A 1 -11.16 -9.33 12.94
C MET A 1 -11.50 -7.99 12.31
N SER A 2 -11.20 -6.87 12.97
CA SER A 2 -11.60 -5.54 12.47
C SER A 2 -11.12 -5.36 11.03
N LEU A 3 -11.98 -4.85 10.14
CA LEU A 3 -11.68 -4.58 8.74
C LEU A 3 -10.38 -3.76 8.61
N LEU A 4 -10.19 -2.85 9.56
CA LEU A 4 -8.99 -2.03 9.71
C LEU A 4 -7.71 -2.86 9.93
N THR A 5 -7.77 -3.89 10.77
CA THR A 5 -6.64 -4.77 11.04
C THR A 5 -6.28 -5.60 9.81
N LYS A 6 -7.27 -6.15 9.09
CA LYS A 6 -7.00 -6.94 7.89
C LYS A 6 -6.39 -6.07 6.78
N THR A 7 -6.93 -4.88 6.58
CA THR A 7 -6.41 -3.90 5.61
C THR A 7 -4.99 -3.45 5.97
N SER A 8 -4.72 -3.13 7.23
CA SER A 8 -3.38 -2.79 7.73
C SER A 8 -2.37 -3.93 7.51
N LEU A 9 -2.76 -5.17 7.76
CA LEU A 9 -1.90 -6.34 7.58
C LEU A 9 -1.57 -6.58 6.09
N THR A 10 -2.59 -6.49 5.23
CA THR A 10 -2.40 -6.58 3.77
C THR A 10 -1.52 -5.45 3.26
N LEU A 11 -1.71 -4.22 3.75
CA LEU A 11 -0.85 -3.07 3.44
C LEU A 11 0.62 -3.37 3.75
N THR A 12 0.86 -3.86 4.96
CA THR A 12 2.20 -4.11 5.46
C THR A 12 2.89 -5.20 4.66
N LEU A 13 2.16 -6.27 4.32
CA LEU A 13 2.66 -7.33 3.43
C LEU A 13 2.95 -6.82 2.03
N SER A 14 2.04 -6.06 1.42
CA SER A 14 2.24 -5.49 0.09
C SER A 14 3.43 -4.55 0.05
N TYR A 15 3.58 -3.70 1.07
CA TYR A 15 4.74 -2.84 1.23
C TYR A 15 6.03 -3.64 1.39
N PHE A 16 6.03 -4.73 2.16
CA PHE A 16 7.18 -5.60 2.33
C PHE A 16 7.61 -6.27 1.02
N PHE A 17 6.65 -6.79 0.25
CA PHE A 17 6.94 -7.37 -1.07
C PHE A 17 7.46 -6.32 -2.05
N LEU A 18 6.85 -5.13 -2.08
CA LEU A 18 7.36 -4.02 -2.87
C LEU A 18 8.80 -3.75 -2.45
N TRP A 19 9.06 -3.52 -1.15
CA TRP A 19 10.38 -3.20 -0.61
C TRP A 19 11.44 -4.23 -0.96
N CYS A 20 11.13 -5.53 -0.88
CA CYS A 20 12.03 -6.62 -1.31
C CYS A 20 12.29 -6.63 -2.81
N PHE A 21 11.38 -6.12 -3.63
CA PHE A 21 11.58 -5.92 -5.06
C PHE A 21 12.64 -4.83 -5.36
N GLY A 22 13.06 -4.07 -4.35
CA GLY A 22 14.09 -3.05 -4.49
C GLY A 22 15.45 -3.57 -4.84
N PRO A 23 16.07 -4.34 -3.94
CA PRO A 23 17.35 -4.95 -4.22
C PRO A 23 17.32 -5.86 -5.46
N ILE A 24 16.16 -6.44 -5.82
CA ILE A 24 16.03 -7.28 -7.01
C ILE A 24 16.03 -6.47 -8.32
N VAL A 25 15.40 -5.29 -8.35
CA VAL A 25 15.30 -4.45 -9.55
C VAL A 25 16.51 -3.49 -9.67
N LEU A 26 17.06 -3.04 -8.54
CA LEU A 26 18.15 -2.06 -8.52
C LEU A 26 19.54 -2.67 -8.42
N THR A 27 19.65 -3.99 -8.37
CA THR A 27 20.94 -4.70 -8.45
C THR A 27 21.76 -4.25 -9.67
N ASP A 28 21.08 -3.92 -10.78
CA ASP A 28 21.70 -3.45 -12.02
C ASP A 28 22.04 -1.95 -12.03
N TYR A 29 21.38 -1.13 -11.21
CA TYR A 29 21.52 0.34 -11.24
C TYR A 29 22.65 0.90 -10.36
N GLY A 30 23.37 0.02 -9.65
CA GLY A 30 24.44 0.41 -8.72
C GLY A 30 23.91 1.04 -7.43
N ASP A 31 24.58 0.72 -6.31
CA ASP A 31 24.17 1.09 -4.95
C ASP A 31 23.88 2.59 -4.77
N TRP A 32 24.54 3.46 -5.54
CA TRP A 32 24.49 4.91 -5.35
C TRP A 32 23.21 5.58 -5.84
N LEU A 33 22.60 5.10 -6.93
CA LEU A 33 21.35 5.64 -7.46
C LEU A 33 20.15 4.77 -7.11
N GLY A 34 20.37 3.47 -6.90
CA GLY A 34 19.33 2.55 -6.50
C GLY A 34 18.70 2.94 -5.16
N LEU A 35 19.49 3.01 -4.09
CA LEU A 35 19.00 3.31 -2.74
C LEU A 35 18.09 4.56 -2.64
N PRO A 36 18.47 5.74 -3.18
CA PRO A 36 17.63 6.93 -3.08
C PRO A 36 16.35 6.86 -3.94
N LEU A 37 16.41 6.29 -5.15
CA LEU A 37 15.20 6.08 -5.98
C LEU A 37 14.23 5.11 -5.31
N TRP A 38 14.78 4.06 -4.69
CA TRP A 38 14.00 3.06 -3.98
C TRP A 38 13.27 3.66 -2.77
N PHE A 39 13.98 4.51 -2.03
CA PHE A 39 13.43 5.25 -0.92
C PHE A 39 12.29 6.17 -1.39
N TRP A 40 12.48 6.88 -2.51
CA TRP A 40 11.44 7.73 -3.08
C TRP A 40 10.19 6.94 -3.48
N PHE A 41 10.38 5.78 -4.12
CA PHE A 41 9.28 4.90 -4.47
C PHE A 41 8.52 4.40 -3.25
N SER A 42 9.21 4.02 -2.17
CA SER A 42 8.56 3.61 -0.92
C SER A 42 7.86 4.76 -0.21
N CYS A 43 8.45 5.97 -0.24
CA CYS A 43 7.84 7.18 0.31
C CYS A 43 6.55 7.58 -0.40
N ILE A 44 6.39 7.29 -1.69
CA ILE A 44 5.15 7.57 -2.45
C ILE A 44 4.19 6.37 -2.40
N GLY A 45 4.72 5.15 -2.51
CA GLY A 45 3.93 3.93 -2.54
C GLY A 45 3.14 3.69 -1.25
N ALA A 46 3.77 3.92 -0.09
CA ALA A 46 3.11 3.78 1.20
C ALA A 46 1.86 4.69 1.35
N PRO A 47 1.95 6.03 1.18
CA PRO A 47 0.78 6.90 1.31
C PRO A 47 -0.28 6.64 0.24
N ILE A 48 0.09 6.34 -1.01
CA ILE A 48 -0.91 6.00 -2.05
C ILE A 48 -1.68 4.73 -1.67
N PHE A 49 -0.98 3.70 -1.18
CA PHE A 49 -1.65 2.46 -0.79
C PHE A 49 -2.59 2.67 0.40
N VAL A 50 -2.19 3.49 1.39
CA VAL A 50 -3.05 3.89 2.51
C VAL A 50 -4.31 4.60 1.99
N ILE A 51 -4.15 5.59 1.10
CA ILE A 51 -5.27 6.36 0.54
C ILE A 51 -6.23 5.43 -0.21
N VAL A 52 -5.74 4.59 -1.13
CA VAL A 52 -6.57 3.65 -1.90
C VAL A 52 -7.32 2.69 -0.98
N SER A 53 -6.66 2.16 0.05
CA SER A 53 -7.27 1.24 0.99
C SER A 53 -8.34 1.89 1.86
N LEU A 54 -8.12 3.14 2.25
CA LEU A 54 -9.08 3.94 2.98
C LEU A 54 -10.29 4.28 2.11
N SER A 55 -10.06 4.76 0.88
CA SER A 55 -11.11 5.06 -0.10
C SER A 55 -11.95 3.82 -0.40
N PHE A 56 -11.32 2.66 -0.61
CA PHE A 56 -12.02 1.40 -0.83
C PHE A 56 -12.90 0.99 0.36
N SER A 57 -12.38 1.12 1.58
CA SER A 57 -13.16 0.81 2.80
C SER A 57 -14.33 1.79 2.96
N LEU A 58 -14.12 3.08 2.70
CA LEU A 58 -15.17 4.10 2.71
C LEU A 58 -16.26 3.81 1.68
N THR A 59 -15.89 3.46 0.45
CA THR A 59 -16.87 3.06 -0.59
C THR A 59 -17.68 1.86 -0.15
N ARG A 60 -17.04 0.83 0.43
CA ARG A 60 -17.76 -0.37 0.90
C ARG A 60 -18.70 -0.08 2.07
N VAL A 61 -18.31 0.81 2.98
CA VAL A 61 -19.18 1.26 4.06
C VAL A 61 -20.35 2.09 3.51
N ALA A 62 -20.10 2.99 2.56
CA ALA A 62 -21.15 3.80 1.93
C ALA A 62 -22.18 2.91 1.20
N GLU A 63 -21.74 1.88 0.48
CA GLU A 63 -22.66 0.90 -0.15
C GLU A 63 -23.45 0.11 0.89
N ALA A 64 -22.82 -0.30 1.99
CA ALA A 64 -23.52 -1.02 3.07
C ALA A 64 -24.59 -0.14 3.75
N VAL A 65 -24.30 1.14 3.97
CA VAL A 65 -25.25 2.11 4.54
C VAL A 65 -26.40 2.40 3.57
N GLY A 66 -26.12 2.54 2.27
CA GLY A 66 -27.18 2.76 1.27
C GLY A 66 -28.17 1.59 1.17
N LYS A 67 -27.71 0.37 1.44
CA LYS A 67 -28.52 -0.86 1.36
C LYS A 67 -29.39 -1.12 2.61
N ASP A 68 -29.17 -0.39 3.71
CA ASP A 68 -29.97 -0.49 4.95
C ASP A 68 -31.18 0.48 4.95
N ASN A 69 -31.16 1.49 4.07
CA ASN A 69 -32.20 2.52 3.94
C ASN A 69 -33.22 2.24 2.82
N ASP A 70 -33.11 1.08 2.14
CA ASP A 70 -34.02 0.59 1.10
C ASP A 70 -34.68 -0.72 1.57
#